data_AF-A0A4R6EJE5-F1
#
_entry.id   AF-A0A4R6EJE5-F1
#
_cell.length_a   1.000
_cell.length_b   1.000
_cell.length_c   1.000
_cell.angle_alpha   90.00
_cell.angle_beta   90.00
_cell.angle_gamma   90.00
#
_symmetry.space_group_name_H-M   'P 1'
#
loop_
_entity.id
_entity.type
_entity.pdbx_description
1 polymer ?
#
loop_
_entity_poly.entity_id
_entity_poly.type
_entity_poly.pdbx_seq_one_letter_code
_entity_poly.pdbx_strand_id
1 'polypeptide(L)'
;MDSFQSAASPGPRPRCTPCTRALPPACVPALPQPPRRLLAICDEAGLRDLALCHLQRLRLMLLFARVGHRFDCVAPRVADFVVDSCGGLLYYGERHAHLQAGSRPPVLLDEEGREPWLVQLWYAFDDVGFPPALRADFWGWAKPLSEHRLAPHARHAGRTRYTYDTVRSWFLSPAAGERLAGHATRRSP
;
A
#
# COMPACT_ATOMS: atom_id res chain seq x y z
N MET A 1 8.58 -69.54 45.92
CA MET A 1 9.53 -68.41 45.97
C MET A 1 9.90 -68.08 44.55
N ASP A 2 9.70 -66.81 44.19
CA ASP A 2 10.27 -66.06 43.07
C ASP A 2 9.93 -66.53 41.63
N SER A 3 9.10 -65.84 40.84
CA SER A 3 9.08 -64.43 40.42
C SER A 3 10.18 -64.04 39.42
N PHE A 4 9.72 -63.28 38.40
CA PHE A 4 10.44 -62.43 37.43
C PHE A 4 11.09 -63.12 36.20
N GLN A 5 10.52 -63.06 35.00
CA GLN A 5 10.32 -61.92 34.07
C GLN A 5 11.54 -61.68 33.16
N SER A 6 11.34 -61.76 31.83
CA SER A 6 12.14 -60.98 30.89
C SER A 6 11.26 -60.54 29.73
N ALA A 7 10.71 -59.33 29.87
CA ALA A 7 10.03 -58.62 28.79
C ALA A 7 11.09 -57.83 28.02
N ALA A 8 11.04 -57.92 26.69
CA ALA A 8 11.92 -57.20 25.78
C ALA A 8 11.75 -55.67 25.94
N SER A 9 12.87 -54.97 26.07
CA SER A 9 12.94 -53.50 26.12
C SER A 9 12.49 -52.88 24.79
N PRO A 10 11.56 -51.90 24.80
CA PRO A 10 11.25 -51.13 23.60
C PRO A 10 12.32 -50.04 23.37
N GLY A 11 12.78 -49.91 22.13
CA GLY A 11 13.74 -48.90 21.70
C GLY A 11 13.25 -47.45 21.85
N PRO A 12 14.16 -46.46 21.71
CA PRO A 12 13.86 -45.06 22.01
C PRO A 12 12.88 -44.47 21.00
N ARG A 13 11.81 -43.85 21.51
CA ARG A 13 10.84 -43.11 20.69
C ARG A 13 11.48 -41.85 20.11
N PRO A 14 11.15 -41.45 18.86
CA PRO A 14 11.61 -40.19 18.31
C PRO A 14 11.07 -39.04 19.15
N ARG A 15 11.97 -38.14 19.58
CA ARG A 15 11.62 -36.94 20.33
C ARG A 15 10.80 -36.03 19.42
N CYS A 16 9.54 -35.77 19.79
CA CYS A 16 8.75 -34.69 19.19
C CYS A 16 9.52 -33.38 19.37
N THR A 17 9.98 -32.80 18.28
CA THR A 17 10.47 -31.43 18.21
C THR A 17 9.36 -30.50 18.71
N PRO A 18 9.64 -29.49 19.54
CA PRO A 18 8.61 -28.56 19.95
C PRO A 18 8.11 -27.86 18.68
N CYS A 19 6.80 -27.93 18.42
CA CYS A 19 6.17 -27.05 17.45
C CYS A 19 6.48 -25.61 17.87
N THR A 20 7.38 -24.94 17.15
CA THR A 20 7.54 -23.50 17.25
C THR A 20 6.16 -22.91 17.01
N ARG A 21 5.57 -22.36 18.07
CA ARG A 21 4.26 -21.70 18.03
C ARG A 21 4.37 -20.59 17.00
N ALA A 22 3.77 -20.80 15.82
CA ALA A 22 3.69 -19.76 14.81
C ALA A 22 3.11 -18.51 15.47
N LEU A 23 3.81 -17.38 15.38
CA LEU A 23 3.26 -16.12 15.83
C LEU A 23 1.92 -15.92 15.12
N PRO A 24 0.85 -15.48 15.82
CA PRO A 24 -0.40 -15.16 15.17
C PRO A 24 -0.11 -14.16 14.04
N PRO A 25 -0.73 -14.32 12.85
CA PRO A 25 -0.54 -13.37 11.76
C PRO A 25 -0.83 -11.98 12.31
N ALA A 26 0.12 -11.06 12.16
CA ALA A 26 -0.02 -9.69 12.64
C ALA A 26 -1.39 -9.16 12.17
N CYS A 27 -2.25 -8.78 13.12
CA CYS A 27 -3.60 -8.34 12.82
C CYS A 27 -3.50 -7.07 11.96
N VAL A 28 -3.77 -7.19 10.66
CA VAL A 28 -3.80 -6.03 9.76
C VAL A 28 -5.00 -5.19 10.19
N PRO A 29 -4.81 -3.91 10.56
CA PRO A 29 -5.93 -3.06 10.99
C PRO A 29 -6.97 -2.96 9.87
N ALA A 30 -8.21 -2.61 10.21
CA ALA A 30 -9.24 -2.40 9.19
C ALA A 30 -8.81 -1.29 8.21
N LEU A 31 -9.02 -1.52 6.90
CA LEU A 31 -8.74 -0.53 5.88
C LEU A 31 -9.76 0.61 5.98
N PRO A 32 -9.35 1.87 6.25
CA PRO A 32 -10.28 3.00 6.20
C PRO A 32 -10.85 3.15 4.79
N GLN A 33 -12.06 3.70 4.69
CA GLN A 33 -12.61 4.17 3.42
C GLN A 33 -11.94 5.50 3.04
N PRO A 34 -11.57 5.73 1.77
CA PRO A 34 -11.08 7.02 1.34
C PRO A 34 -12.20 8.08 1.44
N PRO A 35 -11.88 9.33 1.81
CA PRO A 35 -12.87 10.38 1.89
C PRO A 35 -13.55 10.65 0.54
N ARG A 36 -14.89 10.65 0.49
CA ARG A 36 -15.68 10.92 -0.74
C ARG A 36 -15.36 12.28 -1.37
N ARG A 37 -14.83 13.23 -0.60
CA ARG A 37 -14.39 14.54 -1.10
C ARG A 37 -13.25 14.46 -2.12
N LEU A 38 -12.49 13.36 -2.13
CA LEU A 38 -11.48 13.08 -3.16
C LEU A 38 -12.12 13.06 -4.54
N LEU A 39 -13.19 12.29 -4.72
CA LEU A 39 -13.92 12.24 -5.98
C LEU A 39 -14.68 13.54 -6.25
N ALA A 40 -15.29 14.15 -5.23
CA ALA A 40 -16.06 15.36 -5.42
C ALA A 40 -15.23 16.56 -5.92
N ILE A 41 -13.93 16.61 -5.59
CA ILE A 41 -13.05 17.73 -5.93
C ILE A 41 -12.11 17.38 -7.10
N CYS A 42 -11.54 16.17 -7.13
CA CYS A 42 -10.64 15.76 -8.21
C CYS A 42 -11.36 15.16 -9.41
N ASP A 43 -12.66 14.92 -9.33
CA ASP A 43 -13.45 14.16 -10.29
C ASP A 43 -12.88 12.77 -10.62
N GLU A 44 -13.52 12.05 -11.55
CA GLU A 44 -13.08 10.73 -11.96
C GLU A 44 -11.77 10.79 -12.76
N ALA A 45 -11.62 11.79 -13.64
CA ALA A 45 -10.44 11.94 -14.49
C ALA A 45 -9.20 12.23 -13.65
N GLY A 46 -9.29 13.14 -12.67
CA GLY A 46 -8.15 13.44 -11.80
C GLY A 46 -7.70 12.26 -10.93
N LEU A 47 -8.64 11.42 -10.46
CA LEU A 47 -8.28 10.18 -9.74
C LEU A 47 -7.65 9.13 -10.65
N ARG A 48 -8.16 8.98 -11.88
CA ARG A 48 -7.57 8.09 -12.89
C ARG A 48 -6.15 8.55 -13.25
N ASP A 49 -5.95 9.84 -13.50
CA ASP A 49 -4.65 10.42 -13.85
C ASP A 49 -3.62 10.19 -12.75
N LEU A 50 -4.00 10.41 -11.47
CA LEU A 50 -3.12 10.09 -10.34
C LEU A 50 -2.72 8.61 -10.33
N ALA A 51 -3.70 7.70 -10.44
CA ALA A 51 -3.45 6.26 -10.40
C ALA A 51 -2.55 5.78 -11.56
N LEU A 52 -2.81 6.28 -12.77
CA LEU A 52 -2.04 5.95 -13.97
C LEU A 52 -0.62 6.54 -13.91
N CYS A 53 -0.48 7.80 -13.48
CA CYS A 53 0.82 8.44 -13.28
C CYS A 53 1.67 7.69 -12.25
N HIS A 54 1.07 7.35 -11.10
CA HIS A 54 1.73 6.57 -10.06
C HIS A 54 2.23 5.22 -10.58
N LEU A 55 1.37 4.53 -11.31
CA LEU A 55 1.73 3.28 -11.94
C LEU A 55 2.86 3.46 -12.98
N GLN A 56 2.76 4.44 -13.86
CA GLN A 56 3.82 4.74 -14.83
C GLN A 56 5.18 4.97 -14.16
N ARG A 57 5.20 5.68 -13.03
CA ARG A 57 6.42 5.87 -12.22
C ARG A 57 6.98 4.55 -11.69
N LEU A 58 6.12 3.66 -11.22
CA LEU A 58 6.53 2.33 -10.76
C LEU A 58 7.12 1.51 -11.90
N ARG A 59 6.51 1.53 -13.09
CA ARG A 59 7.00 0.81 -14.28
C ARG A 59 8.46 1.13 -14.62
N LEU A 60 8.88 2.37 -14.37
CA LEU A 60 10.23 2.86 -14.63
C LEU A 60 11.26 2.43 -13.56
N MET A 61 10.80 1.91 -12.41
CA MET A 61 11.71 1.38 -11.40
C MET A 61 12.14 -0.05 -11.75
N LEU A 62 13.43 -0.34 -11.62
CA LEU A 62 14.01 -1.66 -11.89
C LEU A 62 13.29 -2.81 -11.16
N LEU A 63 12.79 -2.54 -9.95
CA LEU A 63 12.02 -3.49 -9.13
C LEU A 63 10.70 -3.94 -9.80
N PHE A 64 10.10 -3.12 -10.67
CA PHE A 64 8.84 -3.42 -11.35
C PHE A 64 9.00 -3.60 -12.88
N ALA A 65 10.18 -3.31 -13.43
CA ALA A 65 10.47 -3.40 -14.86
C ALA A 65 10.23 -4.81 -15.46
N ARG A 66 10.35 -5.86 -14.64
CA ARG A 66 10.09 -7.27 -15.04
C ARG A 66 8.62 -7.56 -15.34
N VAL A 67 7.69 -6.68 -14.98
CA VAL A 67 6.25 -6.86 -15.19
C VAL A 67 5.81 -6.45 -16.61
N GLY A 68 6.62 -5.67 -17.33
CA GLY A 68 6.52 -5.44 -18.79
C GLY A 68 5.11 -5.21 -19.33
N HIS A 69 4.75 -5.94 -20.39
CA HIS A 69 3.46 -5.87 -21.10
C HIS A 69 2.21 -6.11 -20.24
N ARG A 70 2.34 -6.67 -19.02
CA ARG A 70 1.20 -6.85 -18.10
C ARG A 70 0.75 -5.52 -17.50
N PHE A 71 1.61 -4.51 -17.53
CA PHE A 71 1.34 -3.21 -16.95
C PHE A 71 0.17 -2.50 -17.62
N ASP A 72 0.11 -2.53 -18.95
CA ASP A 72 -0.94 -1.86 -19.73
C ASP A 72 -2.32 -2.51 -19.49
N CYS A 73 -2.36 -3.80 -19.16
CA CYS A 73 -3.57 -4.51 -18.77
C CYS A 73 -3.99 -4.24 -17.31
N VAL A 74 -3.03 -3.93 -16.43
CA VAL A 74 -3.24 -3.74 -15.00
C VAL A 74 -3.59 -2.30 -14.67
N ALA A 75 -3.01 -1.34 -15.37
CA ALA A 75 -3.16 0.07 -15.04
C ALA A 75 -4.60 0.59 -15.09
N PRO A 76 -5.41 0.26 -16.12
CA PRO A 76 -6.83 0.63 -16.13
C PRO A 76 -7.62 0.03 -14.97
N ARG A 77 -7.29 -1.20 -14.56
CA ARG A 77 -7.97 -1.89 -13.44
C ARG A 77 -7.66 -1.24 -12.10
N VAL A 78 -6.42 -0.79 -11.90
CA VAL A 78 -6.04 -0.06 -10.69
C VAL A 78 -6.70 1.31 -10.67
N ALA A 79 -6.79 2.00 -11.81
CA ALA A 79 -7.50 3.27 -11.91
C ALA A 79 -8.99 3.11 -11.59
N ASP A 80 -9.66 2.11 -12.18
CA ASP A 80 -11.05 1.78 -11.87
C ASP A 80 -11.21 1.45 -10.37
N PHE A 81 -10.29 0.69 -9.76
CA PHE A 81 -10.31 0.38 -8.33
C PHE A 81 -10.21 1.65 -7.45
N VAL A 82 -9.36 2.61 -7.80
CA VAL A 82 -9.20 3.86 -7.04
C VAL A 82 -10.47 4.71 -7.11
N VAL A 83 -11.06 4.85 -8.30
CA VAL A 83 -12.31 5.59 -8.52
C VAL A 83 -13.45 4.96 -7.73
N ASP A 84 -13.63 3.65 -7.87
CA ASP A 84 -14.67 2.87 -7.17
C ASP A 84 -14.51 3.00 -5.65
N SER A 85 -13.28 2.84 -5.13
CA SER A 85 -12.97 3.02 -3.71
C SER A 85 -13.33 4.41 -3.19
N CYS A 86 -13.18 5.46 -4.01
CA CYS A 86 -13.54 6.85 -3.65
C CYS A 86 -15.05 7.14 -3.76
N GLY A 87 -15.88 6.15 -4.09
CA GLY A 87 -17.33 6.27 -4.24
C GLY A 87 -17.78 6.64 -5.66
N GLY A 88 -16.95 6.38 -6.67
CA GLY A 88 -17.30 6.57 -8.07
C GLY A 88 -18.21 5.46 -8.60
N LEU A 89 -18.50 5.53 -9.90
CA LEU A 89 -19.22 4.46 -10.60
C LEU A 89 -18.47 3.13 -10.44
N LEU A 90 -19.21 2.03 -10.25
CA LEU A 90 -18.70 0.70 -9.92
C LEU A 90 -18.03 -0.02 -11.11
N TYR A 91 -17.22 0.68 -11.90
CA TYR A 91 -16.56 0.09 -13.07
C TYR A 91 -15.66 -1.08 -12.68
N TYR A 92 -14.95 -1.02 -11.54
CA TYR A 92 -14.14 -2.12 -11.05
C TYR A 92 -15.02 -3.26 -10.52
N GLY A 93 -15.93 -2.95 -9.59
CA GLY A 93 -16.87 -3.92 -9.03
C GLY A 93 -17.68 -4.68 -10.07
N GLU A 94 -18.18 -4.03 -11.13
CA GLU A 94 -19.01 -4.66 -12.16
C GLU A 94 -18.17 -5.42 -13.21
N ARG A 95 -17.12 -4.79 -13.76
CA ARG A 95 -16.28 -5.42 -14.81
C ARG A 95 -15.42 -6.54 -14.26
N HIS A 96 -15.18 -6.54 -12.96
CA HIS A 96 -14.35 -7.53 -12.29
C HIS A 96 -15.07 -8.26 -11.16
N ALA A 97 -16.41 -8.21 -11.06
CA ALA A 97 -17.21 -8.93 -10.04
C ALA A 97 -16.97 -10.46 -10.00
N HIS A 98 -16.53 -11.05 -11.11
CA HIS A 98 -16.14 -12.47 -11.16
C HIS A 98 -14.89 -12.76 -10.30
N LEU A 99 -14.13 -11.73 -9.94
CA LEU A 99 -13.10 -11.75 -8.92
C LEU A 99 -13.80 -11.58 -7.55
N GLN A 100 -14.26 -12.71 -6.99
CA GLN A 100 -14.90 -12.90 -5.66
C GLN A 100 -14.52 -11.85 -4.61
N ALA A 101 -15.43 -11.48 -3.71
CA ALA A 101 -15.13 -10.64 -2.54
C ALA A 101 -13.89 -11.17 -1.79
N GLY A 102 -12.78 -10.43 -1.85
CA GLY A 102 -11.45 -10.89 -1.41
C GLY A 102 -10.43 -11.10 -2.54
N SER A 103 -10.83 -10.96 -3.79
CA SER A 103 -9.95 -11.06 -4.93
C SER A 103 -9.02 -9.88 -4.93
N ARG A 104 -7.76 -10.24 -4.84
CA ARG A 104 -6.69 -9.33 -4.52
C ARG A 104 -6.59 -8.33 -5.66
N PRO A 105 -6.70 -7.03 -5.39
CA PRO A 105 -6.46 -6.03 -6.41
C PRO A 105 -5.06 -6.20 -7.03
N PRO A 106 -4.84 -5.75 -8.28
CA PRO A 106 -3.92 -6.39 -9.23
C PRO A 106 -2.44 -6.42 -8.85
N VAL A 107 -2.04 -5.64 -7.85
CA VAL A 107 -0.65 -5.48 -7.43
C VAL A 107 -0.48 -5.96 -5.99
N LEU A 108 0.29 -7.03 -5.88
CA LEU A 108 0.88 -7.54 -4.66
C LEU A 108 2.19 -6.79 -4.42
N LEU A 109 2.37 -6.22 -3.23
CA LEU A 109 3.64 -5.64 -2.81
C LEU A 109 4.41 -6.70 -2.02
N ASP A 110 5.69 -6.86 -2.33
CA ASP A 110 6.65 -7.54 -1.46
C ASP A 110 7.16 -6.58 -0.37
N GLU A 111 8.02 -7.09 0.51
CA GLU A 111 8.59 -6.33 1.62
C GLU A 111 9.31 -5.08 1.14
N GLU A 112 10.09 -5.22 0.06
CA GLU A 112 10.97 -4.20 -0.51
C GLU A 112 10.23 -3.19 -1.37
N GLY A 113 9.14 -3.59 -2.03
CA GLY A 113 8.40 -2.76 -2.97
C GLY A 113 7.40 -1.79 -2.33
N ARG A 114 7.06 -1.96 -1.05
CA ARG A 114 6.09 -1.07 -0.36
C ARG A 114 6.59 0.37 -0.25
N GLU A 115 7.83 0.58 0.17
CA GLU A 115 8.35 1.93 0.35
C GLU A 115 8.57 2.65 -0.98
N PRO A 116 9.17 2.00 -2.01
CA PRO A 116 9.12 2.50 -3.39
C PRO A 116 7.71 2.85 -3.85
N TRP A 117 6.70 2.02 -3.56
CA TRP A 117 5.31 2.29 -3.91
C TRP A 117 4.81 3.61 -3.30
N LEU A 118 5.07 3.84 -2.01
CA LEU A 118 4.67 5.07 -1.32
C LEU A 118 5.47 6.30 -1.77
N VAL A 119 6.77 6.16 -2.01
CA VAL A 119 7.62 7.25 -2.50
C VAL A 119 7.18 7.68 -3.90
N GLN A 120 6.92 6.74 -4.81
CA GLN A 120 6.44 7.08 -6.15
C GLN A 120 5.03 7.68 -6.14
N LEU A 121 4.18 7.30 -5.18
CA LEU A 121 2.89 7.96 -5.00
C LEU A 121 3.08 9.44 -4.64
N TRP A 122 4.06 9.74 -3.79
CA TRP A 122 4.36 11.12 -3.42
C TRP A 122 4.73 11.97 -4.63
N TYR A 123 5.65 11.48 -5.47
CA TYR A 123 6.01 12.18 -6.69
C TYR A 123 4.88 12.25 -7.72
N ALA A 124 4.00 11.25 -7.76
CA ALA A 124 2.81 11.30 -8.62
C ALA A 124 1.88 12.45 -8.22
N PHE A 125 1.76 12.78 -6.93
CA PHE A 125 1.00 13.95 -6.50
C PHE A 125 1.54 15.26 -7.10
N ASP A 126 2.86 15.38 -7.25
CA ASP A 126 3.48 16.56 -7.83
C ASP A 126 3.29 16.62 -9.35
N ASP A 127 3.49 15.49 -10.04
CA ASP A 127 3.37 15.40 -11.50
C ASP A 127 1.98 15.75 -12.02
N VAL A 128 0.92 15.29 -11.34
CA VAL A 128 -0.46 15.56 -11.75
C VAL A 128 -1.02 16.85 -11.13
N GLY A 129 -0.21 17.60 -10.38
CA GLY A 129 -0.67 18.81 -9.68
C GLY A 129 -1.75 18.52 -8.63
N PHE A 130 -1.70 17.35 -7.97
CA PHE A 130 -2.74 16.89 -7.06
C PHE A 130 -2.92 17.88 -5.89
N PRO A 131 -4.15 18.33 -5.57
CA PRO A 131 -4.38 19.41 -4.63
C PRO A 131 -3.76 19.12 -3.24
N PRO A 132 -2.94 20.03 -2.67
CA PRO A 132 -2.28 19.80 -1.37
C PRO A 132 -3.25 19.46 -0.24
N ALA A 133 -4.47 20.03 -0.26
CA ALA A 133 -5.53 19.75 0.70
C ALA A 133 -6.03 18.30 0.66
N LEU A 134 -5.88 17.61 -0.47
CA LEU A 134 -6.37 16.25 -0.72
C LEU A 134 -5.28 15.19 -0.62
N ARG A 135 -4.00 15.58 -0.74
CA ARG A 135 -2.87 14.66 -0.57
C ARG A 135 -2.90 13.95 0.79
N ALA A 136 -3.26 14.66 1.86
CA ALA A 136 -3.38 14.10 3.19
C ALA A 136 -4.49 13.03 3.28
N ASP A 137 -5.63 13.27 2.64
CA ASP A 137 -6.75 12.31 2.59
C ASP A 137 -6.37 11.05 1.83
N PHE A 138 -5.80 11.25 0.64
CA PHE A 138 -5.39 10.13 -0.19
C PHE A 138 -4.29 9.33 0.50
N TRP A 139 -3.32 10.00 1.15
CA TRP A 139 -2.28 9.34 1.93
C TRP A 139 -2.84 8.55 3.13
N GLY A 140 -3.82 9.13 3.85
CA GLY A 140 -4.50 8.48 4.97
C GLY A 140 -5.16 7.16 4.60
N TRP A 141 -5.53 7.00 3.33
CA TRP A 141 -6.04 5.75 2.76
C TRP A 141 -4.94 4.87 2.13
N ALA A 142 -4.05 5.45 1.32
CA ALA A 142 -3.04 4.72 0.56
C ALA A 142 -2.00 4.02 1.45
N LYS A 143 -1.61 4.65 2.57
CA LYS A 143 -0.65 4.08 3.52
C LYS A 143 -1.17 2.78 4.16
N PRO A 144 -2.38 2.71 4.74
CA PRO A 144 -2.92 1.45 5.23
C PRO A 144 -3.23 0.49 4.09
N LEU A 145 -3.73 0.98 2.94
CA LEU A 145 -3.96 0.15 1.76
C LEU A 145 -2.71 -0.64 1.37
N SER A 146 -1.53 -0.02 1.35
CA SER A 146 -0.28 -0.70 1.00
C SER A 146 0.09 -1.83 1.96
N GLU A 147 -0.28 -1.73 3.24
CA GLU A 147 -0.12 -2.84 4.22
C GLU A 147 -1.06 -4.01 3.91
N HIS A 148 -2.30 -3.72 3.48
CA HIS A 148 -3.21 -4.77 2.99
C HIS A 148 -2.70 -5.41 1.70
N ARG A 149 -1.94 -4.68 0.86
CA ARG A 149 -1.37 -5.23 -0.38
C ARG A 149 -0.15 -6.11 -0.17
N LEU A 150 0.57 -5.96 0.95
CA LEU A 150 1.73 -6.79 1.28
C LEU A 150 1.40 -8.29 1.23
N ALA A 151 2.29 -9.09 0.63
CA ALA A 151 2.22 -10.54 0.70
C ALA A 151 2.05 -11.01 2.16
N PRO A 152 1.31 -12.10 2.44
CA PRO A 152 1.03 -12.49 3.83
C PRO A 152 2.28 -12.69 4.69
N HIS A 153 3.34 -13.24 4.10
CA HIS A 153 4.63 -13.42 4.76
C HIS A 153 5.39 -12.11 5.00
N ALA A 154 4.98 -10.99 4.40
CA ALA A 154 5.56 -9.66 4.57
C ALA A 154 4.85 -8.83 5.65
N ARG A 155 3.72 -9.31 6.18
CA ARG A 155 2.90 -8.56 7.14
C ARG A 155 3.45 -8.77 8.55
N HIS A 156 4.20 -7.79 9.04
CA HIS A 156 4.82 -7.82 10.38
C HIS A 156 4.55 -6.54 11.15
N ALA A 157 4.41 -6.65 12.47
CA ALA A 157 4.08 -5.53 13.35
C ALA A 157 5.18 -4.45 13.45
N GLY A 158 6.42 -4.75 13.05
CA GLY A 158 7.59 -3.87 13.21
C GLY A 158 7.84 -2.84 12.10
N ARG A 159 6.91 -2.65 11.16
CA ARG A 159 7.13 -1.68 10.06
C ARG A 159 7.01 -0.24 10.55
N THR A 160 7.93 0.61 10.10
CA THR A 160 7.92 2.03 10.42
C THR A 160 6.65 2.70 9.89
N ARG A 161 5.97 3.44 10.76
CA ARG A 161 4.74 4.15 10.44
C ARG A 161 5.06 5.64 10.37
N TYR A 162 4.95 6.22 9.18
CA TYR A 162 5.14 7.65 8.97
C TYR A 162 3.77 8.33 8.76
N THR A 163 3.54 9.45 9.44
CA THR A 163 2.36 10.29 9.20
C THR A 163 2.54 11.07 7.90
N TYR A 164 1.44 11.61 7.37
CA TYR A 164 1.50 12.48 6.19
C TYR A 164 2.48 13.65 6.40
N ASP A 165 2.41 14.33 7.56
CA ASP A 165 3.29 15.47 7.85
C ASP A 165 4.77 15.08 7.94
N THR A 166 5.08 13.91 8.50
CA THR A 166 6.45 13.38 8.53
C THR A 166 7.00 13.16 7.12
N VAL A 167 6.21 12.55 6.23
CA VAL A 167 6.65 12.34 4.86
C VAL A 167 6.74 13.66 4.12
N ARG A 168 5.76 14.56 4.30
CA ARG A 168 5.76 15.90 3.70
C ARG A 168 7.06 16.64 3.97
N SER A 169 7.55 16.62 5.21
CA SER A 169 8.75 17.37 5.57
C SER A 169 10.02 16.92 4.83
N TRP A 170 10.08 15.66 4.37
CA TRP A 170 11.20 15.16 3.58
C TRP A 170 11.23 15.69 2.14
N PHE A 171 10.07 16.07 1.61
CA PHE A 171 9.91 16.59 0.25
C PHE A 171 9.80 18.11 0.20
N LEU A 172 9.77 18.78 1.35
CA LEU A 172 9.89 20.24 1.39
C LEU A 172 11.33 20.62 1.06
N SER A 173 11.54 21.18 -0.15
CA SER A 173 12.81 21.83 -0.47
C SER A 173 12.99 23.08 0.40
N PRO A 174 14.17 23.33 1.00
CA PRO A 174 14.45 24.58 1.73
C PRO A 174 14.13 25.84 0.92
N ALA A 175 14.30 25.79 -0.41
CA ALA A 175 14.06 26.90 -1.33
C ALA A 175 12.57 27.24 -1.59
N ALA A 176 11.63 26.40 -1.14
CA ALA A 176 10.20 26.68 -1.23
C ALA A 176 9.71 27.58 -0.07
N GLY A 177 10.39 27.52 1.09
CA GLY A 177 10.07 28.34 2.26
C GLY A 177 10.41 29.82 2.07
N GLU A 178 11.51 30.13 1.39
CA GLU A 178 11.93 31.52 1.13
C GLU A 178 11.01 32.26 0.16
N ARG A 179 10.40 31.55 -0.81
CA ARG A 179 9.48 32.17 -1.78
C ARG A 179 8.13 32.56 -1.18
N LEU A 180 7.64 31.84 -0.17
CA LEU A 180 6.46 32.25 0.59
C LEU A 180 6.76 33.41 1.55
N ALA A 181 7.93 33.41 2.20
CA ALA A 181 8.34 34.49 3.09
C ALA A 181 8.62 35.81 2.34
N GLY A 182 9.27 35.74 1.17
CA GLY A 182 9.62 36.92 0.38
C GLY A 182 8.43 37.64 -0.29
N HIS A 183 7.27 36.98 -0.39
CA HIS A 183 6.06 37.59 -0.94
C HIS A 183 5.24 38.35 0.12
N ALA A 184 5.41 38.03 1.41
CA ALA A 184 4.77 38.73 2.52
C ALA A 184 5.45 40.08 2.84
N THR A 185 6.74 40.21 2.57
CA THR A 185 7.52 41.42 2.90
C THR A 185 7.49 42.51 1.82
N ARG A 186 6.86 42.25 0.67
CA ARG A 186 6.87 43.17 -0.49
C ARG A 186 5.55 43.92 -0.73
N ARG A 187 4.69 44.01 0.29
CA ARG A 187 3.50 44.87 0.27
C ARG A 187 3.36 45.64 1.59
N SER A 188 4.07 46.75 1.70
CA SER A 188 3.63 47.96 2.40
C SER A 188 4.34 49.17 1.76
N PRO A 189 3.61 50.13 1.17
CA PRO A 189 4.14 51.47 0.94
C PRO A 189 4.25 52.26 2.24
#